data_AF-A0A2S6RDR1-F1
#
_entry.id   AF-A0A2S6RDR1-F1
#
_cell.length_a   1.000
_cell.length_b   1.000
_cell.length_c   1.000
_cell.angle_alpha   90.00
_cell.angle_beta   90.00
_cell.angle_gamma   90.00
#
_symmetry.space_group_name_H-M   'P 1'
#
loop_
_entity.id
_entity.type
_entity.pdbx_description
1 polymer ?
#
loop_
_entity_poly.entity_id
_entity_poly.type
_entity_poly.pdbx_seq_one_letter_code
_entity_poly.pdbx_strand_id
1 'polypeptide(L)'
;MIIMGLDPGSTGGISILETKNNKLPQIIFFLKMPTISMYGKKIIDIKKIYESIKVFEIDVSIIEKVHAMPRQGVTSSFQFGRSFGALESLAYLLAKRVDYVAPVVWKKYLGIGASKQDSLDMARLKFGNNEVWEKKTNDGIAEASLLALYWISKFQN
;
A
#
# COMPACT_ATOMS: atom_id res chain seq x y z
N MET A 1 7.84 7.14 14.62
CA MET A 1 8.18 6.13 13.61
C MET A 1 7.48 6.48 12.32
N ILE A 2 8.13 6.20 11.20
CA ILE A 2 7.58 6.36 9.84
C ILE A 2 7.32 4.97 9.26
N ILE A 3 6.06 4.69 8.92
CA ILE A 3 5.60 3.39 8.42
C ILE A 3 5.05 3.57 7.01
N MET A 4 5.51 2.75 6.06
CA MET A 4 5.04 2.75 4.68
C MET A 4 4.17 1.51 4.42
N GLY A 5 2.90 1.68 4.08
CA GLY A 5 2.03 0.63 3.55
C GLY A 5 2.08 0.56 2.02
N LEU A 6 2.13 -0.66 1.49
CA LEU A 6 2.19 -0.96 0.05
C LEU A 6 1.10 -1.96 -0.35
N ASP A 7 0.18 -1.51 -1.21
CA ASP A 7 -0.64 -2.38 -2.05
C ASP A 7 0.06 -2.51 -3.42
N PRO A 8 0.67 -3.68 -3.73
CA PRO A 8 1.50 -3.87 -4.90
C PRO A 8 0.70 -4.10 -6.20
N GLY A 9 -0.64 -4.01 -6.17
CA GLY A 9 -1.47 -4.11 -7.35
C GLY A 9 -1.19 -3.00 -8.39
N SER A 10 -1.47 -3.28 -9.67
CA SER A 10 -1.30 -2.29 -10.76
C SER A 10 -2.23 -1.06 -10.67
N THR A 11 -3.22 -1.13 -9.78
CA THR A 11 -4.14 -0.04 -9.38
C THR A 11 -4.05 0.25 -7.89
N GLY A 12 -3.04 -0.30 -7.22
CA GLY A 12 -2.85 -0.17 -5.79
C GLY A 12 -2.35 1.21 -5.40
N GLY A 13 -1.73 1.28 -4.23
CA GLY A 13 -1.27 2.55 -3.66
C GLY A 13 -0.16 2.38 -2.65
N ILE A 14 0.39 3.54 -2.29
CA ILE A 14 1.42 3.73 -1.29
C ILE A 14 0.88 4.74 -0.30
N SER A 15 1.09 4.48 0.98
CA SER A 15 0.74 5.41 2.05
C SER A 15 1.83 5.40 3.10
N ILE A 16 2.23 6.59 3.58
CA ILE A 16 3.22 6.75 4.63
C ILE A 16 2.54 7.40 5.81
N LEU A 17 2.60 6.72 6.95
CA LEU A 17 2.05 7.16 8.22
C LEU A 17 3.18 7.53 9.16
N GLU A 18 3.01 8.65 9.86
CA GLU A 18 3.81 9.00 11.03
C GLU A 18 3.02 8.61 12.29
N THR A 19 3.68 7.90 13.19
CA THR A 19 3.17 7.61 14.54
C THR A 19 4.13 8.18 15.58
N LYS A 20 3.56 8.81 16.60
CA LYS A 20 4.23 9.41 17.76
C LYS A 20 3.57 8.88 19.02
N ASN A 21 4.34 8.75 20.11
CA ASN A 21 3.81 8.24 21.38
C ASN A 21 2.54 8.99 21.79
N ASN A 22 1.49 8.24 22.15
CA ASN A 22 0.19 8.73 22.59
C ASN A 22 -0.57 9.62 21.58
N LYS A 23 -0.23 9.55 20.28
CA LYS A 23 -0.99 10.21 19.21
C LYS A 23 -1.53 9.20 18.20
N LEU A 24 -2.68 9.52 17.62
CA LEU A 24 -3.21 8.75 16.50
C LEU A 24 -2.25 8.82 15.30
N PRO A 25 -2.05 7.71 14.56
CA PRO A 25 -1.27 7.71 13.34
C PRO A 25 -1.82 8.70 12.31
N GLN A 26 -0.94 9.49 11.69
CA GLN A 26 -1.30 10.47 10.67
C GLN A 26 -0.68 10.11 9.34
N ILE A 27 -1.47 10.19 8.26
CA ILE A 27 -0.95 10.05 6.90
C ILE A 27 -0.17 11.32 6.55
N ILE A 28 1.13 11.17 6.28
CA ILE A 28 2.01 12.28 5.88
C ILE A 28 2.28 12.30 4.38
N PHE A 29 2.05 11.17 3.70
CA PHE A 29 2.18 11.06 2.25
C PHE A 29 1.33 9.92 1.73
N PHE A 30 0.79 10.07 0.52
CA PHE A 30 0.17 8.98 -0.21
C PHE A 30 0.40 9.15 -1.71
N LEU A 31 0.41 8.04 -2.42
CA LEU A 31 0.58 8.02 -3.87
C LEU A 31 -0.22 6.86 -4.46
N LYS A 32 -1.13 7.16 -5.38
CA LYS A 32 -1.72 6.13 -6.23
C LYS A 32 -0.63 5.53 -7.12
N MET A 33 -0.63 4.22 -7.31
CA MET A 33 0.42 3.52 -8.06
C MET A 33 0.70 4.19 -9.41
N PRO A 34 1.86 4.86 -9.57
CA PRO A 34 2.18 5.52 -10.83
C PRO A 34 2.58 4.48 -11.86
N THR A 35 2.07 4.62 -13.07
CA THR A 35 2.32 3.68 -14.15
C THR A 35 2.58 4.39 -15.47
N ILE A 36 3.49 3.84 -16.26
CA ILE A 36 3.77 4.25 -17.63
C ILE A 36 3.31 3.17 -18.61
N SER A 37 2.99 3.59 -19.84
CA SER A 37 2.73 2.66 -20.94
C SER A 37 4.02 2.51 -21.76
N MET A 38 4.54 1.29 -21.86
CA MET A 38 5.73 0.97 -22.65
C MET A 38 5.44 -0.27 -23.47
N TYR A 39 5.64 -0.22 -24.79
CA TYR A 39 5.36 -1.31 -25.72
C TYR A 39 3.95 -1.92 -25.56
N GLY A 40 2.94 -1.08 -25.31
CA GLY A 40 1.55 -1.52 -25.10
C GLY A 40 1.30 -2.25 -23.77
N LYS A 41 2.25 -2.18 -22.82
CA LYS A 41 2.11 -2.74 -21.47
C LYS A 41 2.19 -1.63 -20.42
N LYS A 42 1.32 -1.74 -19.42
CA LYS A 42 1.36 -0.88 -18.22
C LYS A 42 2.46 -1.39 -17.29
N ILE A 43 3.41 -0.52 -16.93
CA ILE A 43 4.53 -0.83 -16.03
C ILE A 43 4.52 0.18 -14.88
N ILE A 44 4.83 -0.26 -13.67
CA ILE A 44 4.99 0.63 -12.52
C ILE A 44 6.20 1.56 -12.72
N ASP A 45 5.99 2.86 -12.54
CA ASP A 45 7.04 3.87 -12.61
C ASP A 45 7.79 3.95 -11.28
N ILE A 46 8.70 3.00 -11.07
CA ILE A 46 9.51 2.88 -9.84
C ILE A 46 10.36 4.13 -9.64
N LYS A 47 10.85 4.77 -10.71
CA LYS A 47 11.65 6.00 -10.60
C LYS A 47 10.81 7.11 -9.98
N LYS A 48 9.57 7.31 -10.46
CA LYS A 48 8.66 8.30 -9.87
C LYS A 48 8.34 7.99 -8.42
N ILE A 49 8.14 6.72 -8.07
CA ILE A 49 7.92 6.33 -6.67
C ILE A 49 9.14 6.70 -5.84
N TYR A 50 10.32 6.21 -6.20
CA TYR A 50 11.58 6.47 -5.50
C TYR A 50 11.81 7.96 -5.26
N GLU A 51 11.70 8.78 -6.30
CA GLU A 51 11.88 10.23 -6.19
C GLU A 51 10.87 10.88 -5.24
N SER A 52 9.64 10.35 -5.18
CA SER A 52 8.59 10.87 -4.29
C SER A 52 8.77 10.46 -2.83
N ILE A 53 9.43 9.31 -2.55
CA ILE A 53 9.50 8.75 -1.20
C ILE A 53 10.91 8.71 -0.59
N LYS A 54 11.97 8.95 -1.36
CA LYS A 54 13.36 8.92 -0.88
C LYS A 54 13.68 9.92 0.23
N VAL A 55 12.83 10.93 0.40
CA VAL A 55 12.95 11.96 1.45
C VAL A 55 12.49 11.47 2.82
N PHE A 56 11.77 10.36 2.90
CA PHE A 56 11.27 9.81 4.15
C PHE A 56 12.23 8.75 4.69
N GLU A 57 12.62 8.87 5.96
CA GLU A 57 13.35 7.83 6.67
C GLU A 57 12.39 6.73 7.14
N ILE A 58 12.11 5.75 6.28
CA ILE A 58 11.12 4.72 6.55
C ILE A 58 11.68 3.71 7.56
N ASP A 59 11.03 3.60 8.73
CA ASP A 59 11.42 2.60 9.74
C ASP A 59 10.93 1.21 9.34
N VAL A 60 9.68 1.13 8.86
CA VAL A 60 9.06 -0.15 8.50
C VAL A 60 8.23 -0.01 7.23
N SER A 61 8.41 -0.92 6.28
CA SER A 61 7.53 -1.06 5.13
C SER A 61 6.69 -2.34 5.23
N ILE A 62 5.38 -2.21 5.03
CA ILE A 62 4.41 -3.30 5.09
C ILE A 62 3.89 -3.56 3.69
N ILE A 63 4.16 -4.75 3.17
CA ILE A 63 3.72 -5.18 1.85
C ILE A 63 2.54 -6.13 2.01
N GLU A 64 1.47 -5.90 1.25
CA GLU A 64 0.38 -6.87 1.19
C GLU A 64 0.88 -8.19 0.57
N LYS A 65 0.69 -9.30 1.28
CA LYS A 65 1.11 -10.63 0.84
C LYS A 65 0.11 -11.20 -0.17
N VAL A 66 0.26 -10.78 -1.42
CA VAL A 66 -0.54 -11.23 -2.56
C VAL A 66 0.18 -12.33 -3.36
N HIS A 67 -0.60 -13.14 -4.07
CA HIS A 67 -0.10 -14.27 -4.86
C HIS A 67 -0.74 -14.27 -6.25
N ALA A 68 -0.06 -14.85 -7.24
CA ALA A 68 -0.66 -15.11 -8.54
C ALA A 68 -1.88 -16.03 -8.38
N MET A 69 -3.01 -15.65 -8.99
CA MET A 69 -4.23 -16.45 -8.88
C MET A 69 -4.24 -17.59 -9.90
N PRO A 70 -4.78 -18.78 -9.54
CA PRO A 70 -5.00 -19.85 -10.50
C PRO A 70 -5.79 -19.35 -11.70
N ARG A 71 -5.44 -19.81 -12.91
CA ARG A 71 -6.07 -19.43 -14.20
C ARG A 71 -5.85 -17.98 -14.66
N GLN A 72 -4.94 -17.22 -14.03
CA GLN A 72 -4.45 -15.98 -14.65
C GLN A 72 -3.65 -16.29 -15.92
N GLY A 73 -3.75 -15.40 -16.90
CA GLY A 73 -2.94 -15.50 -18.12
C GLY A 73 -1.45 -15.35 -17.79
N VAL A 74 -0.61 -16.18 -18.40
CA VAL A 74 0.85 -16.20 -18.15
C VAL A 74 1.50 -14.81 -18.28
N THR A 75 1.07 -14.02 -19.26
CA THR A 75 1.56 -12.66 -19.47
C THR A 75 1.17 -11.71 -18.32
N SER A 76 -0.04 -11.83 -17.79
CA SER A 76 -0.49 -11.02 -16.66
C SER A 76 0.21 -11.41 -15.35
N SER A 77 0.43 -12.71 -15.12
CA SER A 77 1.15 -13.19 -13.94
C SER A 77 2.62 -12.76 -13.97
N PHE A 78 3.28 -12.81 -15.13
CA PHE A 78 4.65 -12.30 -15.27
C PHE A 78 4.72 -10.78 -15.02
N GLN A 79 3.80 -10.00 -15.59
CA GLN A 79 3.73 -8.55 -15.34
C GLN A 79 3.50 -8.22 -13.86
N PHE A 80 2.60 -8.96 -13.21
CA PHE A 80 2.35 -8.83 -11.79
C PHE A 80 3.61 -9.14 -10.97
N GLY A 81 4.30 -10.26 -11.26
CA GLY A 81 5.56 -10.62 -10.59
C GLY A 81 6.66 -9.57 -10.78
N ARG A 82 6.82 -9.03 -12.01
CA ARG A 82 7.75 -7.93 -12.29
C ARG A 82 7.43 -6.68 -11.47
N SER A 83 6.15 -6.32 -11.40
CA SER A 83 5.66 -5.15 -10.66
C SER A 83 5.87 -5.30 -9.15
N PHE A 84 5.49 -6.47 -8.61
CA PHE A 84 5.66 -6.82 -7.21
C PHE A 84 7.14 -6.82 -6.81
N GLY A 85 8.00 -7.53 -7.54
CA GLY A 85 9.43 -7.62 -7.22
C GLY A 85 10.14 -6.26 -7.28
N ALA A 86 9.70 -5.35 -8.16
CA ALA A 86 10.27 -4.02 -8.23
C ALA A 86 9.88 -3.14 -7.02
N LEU A 87 8.61 -3.21 -6.58
CA LEU A 87 8.16 -2.54 -5.35
C LEU A 87 8.79 -3.13 -4.10
N GLU A 88 8.90 -4.46 -4.04
CA GLU A 88 9.54 -5.19 -2.95
C GLU A 88 11.01 -4.78 -2.82
N SER A 89 11.75 -4.75 -3.93
CA SER A 89 13.14 -4.27 -3.94
C SER A 89 13.25 -2.84 -3.43
N LEU A 90 12.34 -1.95 -3.85
CA LEU A 90 12.30 -0.57 -3.39
C LEU A 90 12.04 -0.48 -1.87
N ALA A 91 11.12 -1.29 -1.34
CA ALA A 91 10.84 -1.36 0.09
C ALA A 91 12.08 -1.78 0.88
N TYR A 92 12.80 -2.82 0.43
CA TYR A 92 14.02 -3.28 1.07
C TYR A 92 15.17 -2.26 1.01
N LEU A 93 15.23 -1.42 -0.04
CA LEU A 93 16.26 -0.39 -0.17
C LEU A 93 15.99 0.85 0.67
N LEU A 94 14.72 1.17 0.94
CA LEU A 94 14.32 2.41 1.61
C LEU A 94 13.93 2.23 3.08
N ALA A 95 13.47 1.04 3.47
CA ALA A 95 13.00 0.78 4.83
C ALA A 95 14.05 0.02 5.65
N LYS A 96 14.13 0.32 6.95
CA LYS A 96 14.99 -0.42 7.89
C LYS A 96 14.50 -1.86 8.11
N ARG A 97 13.18 -2.09 7.96
CA ARG A 97 12.52 -3.39 8.09
C ARG A 97 11.39 -3.52 7.07
N VAL A 98 11.21 -4.73 6.54
CA VAL A 98 10.09 -5.06 5.66
C VAL A 98 9.30 -6.22 6.27
N ASP A 99 7.99 -6.06 6.40
CA ASP A 99 7.07 -7.10 6.86
C ASP A 99 5.99 -7.36 5.80
N TYR A 100 5.46 -8.58 5.79
CA TYR A 100 4.38 -8.99 4.88
C TYR A 100 3.13 -9.34 5.66
N VAL A 101 1.98 -8.84 5.21
CA VAL A 101 0.69 -9.14 5.85
C VAL A 101 -0.32 -9.59 4.81
N ALA A 102 -0.95 -10.74 5.06
CA ALA A 102 -1.94 -11.29 4.13
C ALA A 102 -3.26 -10.48 4.17
N PRO A 103 -3.93 -10.29 3.01
CA PRO A 103 -5.19 -9.56 2.92
C PRO A 103 -6.24 -9.99 3.94
N VAL A 104 -6.41 -11.31 4.06
CA VAL A 104 -7.40 -11.93 4.95
C VAL A 104 -7.17 -11.57 6.41
N VAL A 105 -5.91 -11.36 6.82
CA VAL A 105 -5.56 -11.10 8.22
C VAL A 105 -5.89 -9.67 8.62
N TRP A 106 -5.43 -8.67 7.84
CA TRP A 106 -5.64 -7.27 8.18
C TRP A 106 -7.09 -6.83 7.93
N LYS A 107 -7.72 -7.31 6.85
CA LYS A 107 -9.14 -7.02 6.56
C LYS A 107 -10.06 -7.58 7.64
N LYS A 108 -9.82 -8.81 8.10
CA LYS A 108 -10.57 -9.41 9.22
C LYS A 108 -10.40 -8.61 10.51
N TYR A 109 -9.19 -8.16 10.83
CA TYR A 109 -8.92 -7.36 12.03
C TYR A 109 -9.67 -6.02 12.01
N LEU A 110 -9.77 -5.38 10.84
CA LEU A 110 -10.45 -4.10 10.67
C LEU A 110 -11.96 -4.23 10.40
N GLY A 111 -12.49 -5.44 10.24
CA GLY A 111 -13.90 -5.68 9.91
C GLY A 111 -14.29 -5.21 8.51
N ILE A 112 -13.34 -5.24 7.55
CA ILE A 112 -13.55 -4.78 6.17
C ILE A 112 -13.89 -6.00 5.30
N GLY A 113 -14.89 -5.85 4.43
CA GLY A 113 -15.27 -6.86 3.45
C GLY A 113 -14.33 -6.93 2.24
N ALA A 114 -14.78 -7.60 1.18
CA ALA A 114 -14.03 -7.73 -0.06
C ALA A 114 -14.24 -6.54 -1.02
N SER A 115 -15.15 -5.61 -0.70
CA SER A 115 -15.49 -4.48 -1.58
C SER A 115 -14.44 -3.38 -1.47
N LYS A 116 -14.10 -2.80 -2.63
CA LYS A 116 -13.24 -1.60 -2.71
C LYS A 116 -13.83 -0.40 -1.95
N GLN A 117 -15.16 -0.31 -1.90
CA GLN A 117 -15.84 0.77 -1.18
C GLN A 117 -15.63 0.65 0.33
N ASP A 118 -15.61 -0.56 0.88
CA ASP A 118 -15.43 -0.79 2.31
C ASP A 118 -14.06 -0.26 2.78
N SER A 119 -13.02 -0.42 1.96
CA SER A 119 -11.70 0.12 2.23
C SER A 119 -11.70 1.66 2.27
N LEU A 120 -12.40 2.32 1.33
CA LEU A 120 -12.51 3.78 1.32
C LEU A 120 -13.26 4.31 2.54
N ASP A 121 -14.39 3.68 2.88
CA ASP A 121 -15.22 4.08 4.02
C ASP A 121 -14.49 3.85 5.35
N MET A 122 -13.79 2.72 5.50
CA MET A 122 -12.97 2.46 6.68
C MET A 122 -11.80 3.44 6.79
N ALA A 123 -11.14 3.80 5.68
CA ALA A 123 -10.08 4.81 5.70
C ALA A 123 -10.63 6.19 6.14
N ARG A 124 -11.81 6.58 5.66
CA ARG A 124 -12.49 7.81 6.12
C ARG A 124 -12.78 7.76 7.63
N LEU A 125 -13.24 6.63 8.15
CA LEU A 125 -13.50 6.49 9.59
C LEU A 125 -12.23 6.55 10.45
N LYS A 126 -11.10 6.04 9.95
CA LYS A 126 -9.84 5.97 10.72
C LYS A 126 -8.97 7.22 10.59
N PHE A 127 -8.96 7.86 9.42
CA PHE A 127 -8.08 8.99 9.12
C PHE A 127 -8.83 10.32 8.97
N GLY A 128 -10.15 10.32 9.16
CA GLY A 128 -10.99 11.50 9.01
C GLY A 128 -11.40 11.79 7.57
N ASN A 129 -12.19 12.84 7.40
CA ASN A 129 -12.71 13.21 6.10
C ASN A 129 -11.64 13.85 5.22
N ASN A 130 -11.41 13.28 4.03
CA ASN A 130 -10.46 13.76 3.04
C ASN A 130 -11.01 13.41 1.65
N GLU A 131 -10.90 14.32 0.69
CA GLU A 131 -11.35 14.13 -0.70
C GLU A 131 -10.72 12.91 -1.38
N VAL A 132 -9.56 12.45 -0.90
CA VAL A 132 -8.91 11.23 -1.40
C VAL A 132 -9.81 10.01 -1.28
N TRP A 133 -10.70 9.94 -0.27
CA TRP A 133 -11.63 8.82 -0.04
C TRP A 133 -12.88 8.86 -0.92
N GLU A 134 -13.18 10.00 -1.55
CA GLU A 134 -14.37 10.15 -2.40
C GLU A 134 -14.16 9.56 -3.80
N LYS A 135 -12.90 9.49 -4.23
CA LYS A 135 -12.54 8.96 -5.54
C LYS A 135 -12.46 7.43 -5.45
N LYS A 136 -13.43 6.75 -6.06
CA LYS A 136 -13.48 5.26 -6.17
C LYS A 136 -12.18 4.61 -6.64
N THR A 137 -11.38 5.33 -7.43
CA THR A 137 -10.12 4.82 -8.00
C THR A 137 -8.91 4.97 -7.06
N ASN A 138 -9.12 5.45 -5.83
CA ASN A 138 -8.12 5.59 -4.78
C ASN A 138 -8.23 4.48 -3.72
N ASP A 139 -8.95 3.40 -4.03
CA ASP A 139 -9.09 2.23 -3.16
C ASP A 139 -7.72 1.67 -2.76
N GLY A 140 -6.74 1.62 -3.67
CA GLY A 140 -5.38 1.20 -3.35
C GLY A 140 -4.65 2.10 -2.33
N ILE A 141 -4.94 3.41 -2.29
CA ILE A 141 -4.41 4.30 -1.26
C ILE A 141 -5.05 3.97 0.09
N ALA A 142 -6.35 3.70 0.10
CA ALA A 142 -7.07 3.33 1.30
C ALA A 142 -6.56 1.98 1.85
N GLU A 143 -6.39 0.97 1.01
CA GLU A 143 -5.84 -0.32 1.40
C GLU A 143 -4.41 -0.20 1.95
N ALA A 144 -3.53 0.54 1.28
CA ALA A 144 -2.18 0.80 1.77
C ALA A 144 -2.17 1.52 3.14
N SER A 145 -3.06 2.50 3.33
CA SER A 145 -3.17 3.24 4.60
C SER A 145 -3.66 2.36 5.75
N LEU A 146 -4.69 1.52 5.47
CA LEU A 146 -5.27 0.61 6.45
C LEU A 146 -4.33 -0.55 6.79
N LEU A 147 -3.53 -1.02 5.83
CA LEU A 147 -2.47 -2.00 6.04
C LEU A 147 -1.42 -1.48 7.02
N ALA A 148 -0.95 -0.24 6.84
CA ALA A 148 -0.01 0.40 7.76
C ALA A 148 -0.63 0.59 9.16
N LEU A 149 -1.89 1.02 9.24
CA LEU A 149 -2.61 1.18 10.50
C LEU A 149 -2.78 -0.15 11.27
N TYR A 150 -3.09 -1.23 10.55
CA TYR A 150 -3.17 -2.57 11.11
C TYR A 150 -1.85 -2.96 11.78
N TRP A 151 -0.72 -2.75 11.07
CA TRP A 151 0.59 -3.09 11.61
C TRP A 151 0.91 -2.28 12.87
N ILE A 152 0.66 -0.97 12.84
CA ILE A 152 0.86 -0.09 14.01
C ILE A 152 0.06 -0.61 15.21
N SER A 153 -1.22 -0.96 14.99
CA SER A 153 -2.13 -1.41 16.06
C SER A 153 -1.74 -2.75 16.67
N LYS A 154 -1.01 -3.59 15.93
CA LYS A 154 -0.62 -4.94 16.37
C LYS A 154 0.79 -5.02 16.95
N PHE A 155 1.70 -4.15 16.50
CA PHE A 155 3.13 -4.27 16.82
C PHE A 155 3.71 -3.08 17.62
N GLN A 156 2.95 -2.01 17.86
CA GLN A 156 3.32 -0.95 18.81
C GLN A 156 2.62 -1.03 20.18
N ASN A 157 1.66 -1.94 20.36
CA ASN A 157 1.01 -2.20 21.65
C ASN A 157 1.78 -3.24 22.47
#